data_AF-A0A2J8J8U4-F1
#
_entry.id   AF-A0A2J8J8U4-F1
#
_cell.length_a   1.000
_cell.length_b   1.000
_cell.length_c   1.000
_cell.angle_alpha   90.00
_cell.angle_beta   90.00
_cell.angle_gamma   90.00
#
_symmetry.space_group_name_H-M   'P 1'
#
loop_
_entity.id
_entity.type
_entity.pdbx_description
1 polymer ?
#
loop_
_entity_poly.entity_id
_entity_poly.type
_entity_poly.pdbx_seq_one_letter_code
_entity_poly.pdbx_strand_id
1 'polypeptide(L)'
;ASGWRVCSINEGYMISTCLPEYIVVPSSLADQDLKIFSHSFVGRRMPLWCWSHSNGSALVRMALIKDVLQQRKIDQRICNAITKSHPQRSDVYKSDLDKTLPNIQEVQAAFVKLKQLCVNEPFEETEEKWLSSLENTRWLEYVRAFLKHSAELVYMLESKHLSVVLQEEEGRDLSCCVASLVQVMLDPYFRTITGFQSLIQKEWVMAGYQFLDRCNHLKRSEKESPLFLLFLDATWQLLEQYPAAFEFSETYLAVLYDSTRISLFGTFLFNSPHQRVKQSTDKKLYKTRLFSFTSLKFPVTIH
;
A
#
# COMPACT_ATOMS: atom_id res chain seq x y z
N ALA A 1 18.45 1.07 11.71
CA ALA A 1 18.75 2.33 10.99
C ALA A 1 18.94 3.46 12.01
N SER A 2 20.14 4.02 12.14
CA SER A 2 20.49 5.02 13.18
C SER A 2 19.84 6.40 12.99
N GLY A 3 19.20 6.67 11.85
CA GLY A 3 18.54 7.94 11.52
C GLY A 3 17.02 8.00 11.74
N TRP A 4 16.38 6.92 12.18
CA TRP A 4 14.92 6.82 12.30
C TRP A 4 14.52 6.46 13.73
N ARG A 5 13.34 6.95 14.17
CA ARG A 5 12.79 6.66 15.51
C ARG A 5 11.31 6.30 15.45
N VAL A 6 10.89 5.49 16.42
CA VAL A 6 9.47 5.30 16.71
C VAL A 6 8.90 6.58 17.32
N CYS A 7 7.72 6.96 16.89
CA CYS A 7 7.03 8.18 17.26
C CYS A 7 5.61 7.82 17.71
N SER A 8 5.26 8.21 18.93
CA SER A 8 3.99 7.92 19.59
C SER A 8 3.03 9.11 19.58
N ILE A 9 3.26 10.13 18.76
CA ILE A 9 2.37 11.31 18.70
C ILE A 9 0.92 10.96 18.38
N ASN A 10 0.68 9.82 17.73
CA ASN A 10 -0.65 9.33 17.36
C ASN A 10 -1.16 8.23 18.29
N GLU A 11 -0.54 8.02 19.45
CA GLU A 11 -1.07 7.13 20.49
C GLU A 11 -2.50 7.52 20.86
N GLY A 12 -3.40 6.54 20.98
CA GLY A 12 -4.83 6.81 21.15
C GLY A 12 -5.50 7.48 19.94
N TYR A 13 -4.85 7.48 18.76
CA TYR A 13 -5.33 8.09 17.52
C TYR A 13 -5.56 9.61 17.60
N MET A 14 -4.80 10.29 18.47
CA MET A 14 -4.96 11.72 18.76
C MET A 14 -4.67 12.64 17.58
N ILE A 15 -3.86 12.20 16.60
CA ILE A 15 -3.53 12.97 15.39
C ILE A 15 -4.42 12.55 14.23
N SER A 16 -4.54 11.26 13.97
CA SER A 16 -5.33 10.72 12.87
C SER A 16 -5.82 9.31 13.18
N THR A 17 -7.12 9.12 13.07
CA THR A 17 -7.78 7.79 13.10
C THR A 17 -7.47 6.95 11.86
N CYS A 18 -6.79 7.54 10.89
CA CYS A 18 -6.41 6.91 9.64
C CYS A 18 -4.97 6.37 9.67
N LEU A 19 -4.15 6.73 10.66
CA LEU A 19 -2.78 6.25 10.85
C LEU A 19 -2.70 5.17 11.95
N PRO A 20 -1.64 4.34 11.99
CA PRO A 20 -1.27 3.58 13.18
C PRO A 20 -0.99 4.49 14.38
N GLU A 21 -1.11 3.96 15.59
CA GLU A 21 -0.76 4.68 16.83
C GLU A 21 0.73 5.02 16.92
N TYR A 22 1.56 4.10 16.46
CA TYR A 22 3.02 4.26 16.41
C TYR A 22 3.48 4.31 14.96
N ILE A 23 4.20 5.37 14.62
CA ILE A 23 4.76 5.60 13.29
C ILE A 23 6.28 5.75 13.38
N VAL A 24 6.99 5.47 12.29
CA VAL A 24 8.45 5.65 12.24
C VAL A 24 8.77 6.87 11.38
N VAL A 25 9.59 7.77 11.93
CA VAL A 25 9.91 9.10 11.36
C VAL A 25 11.40 9.38 11.48
N PRO A 26 11.95 10.33 10.69
CA PRO A 26 13.32 10.81 10.86
C PRO A 26 13.57 11.28 12.30
N SER A 27 14.67 10.85 12.91
CA SER A 27 15.03 11.21 14.29
C SER A 27 15.21 12.72 14.48
N SER A 28 15.56 13.45 13.41
CA SER A 28 15.73 14.90 13.43
C SER A 28 14.42 15.69 13.38
N LEU A 29 13.26 15.07 13.15
CA LEU A 29 11.96 15.73 13.25
C LEU A 29 11.47 15.62 14.70
N ALA A 30 11.19 16.75 15.33
CA ALA A 30 10.63 16.78 16.68
C ALA A 30 9.12 16.47 16.66
N ASP A 31 8.60 15.89 17.74
CA ASP A 31 7.17 15.60 17.87
C ASP A 31 6.30 16.85 17.77
N GLN A 32 6.78 18.00 18.27
CA GLN A 32 6.07 19.28 18.18
C GLN A 32 5.96 19.76 16.73
N ASP A 33 7.05 19.68 15.96
CA ASP A 33 7.07 19.96 14.52
C ASP A 33 6.05 19.06 13.81
N LEU A 34 6.07 17.76 14.12
CA LEU A 34 5.18 16.80 13.49
C LEU A 34 3.70 17.10 13.79
N LYS A 35 3.35 17.39 15.04
CA LYS A 35 1.99 17.77 15.44
C LYS A 35 1.50 18.98 14.64
N ILE A 36 2.34 20.00 14.47
CA ILE A 36 2.00 21.20 13.68
C ILE A 36 1.81 20.83 12.21
N PHE A 37 2.79 20.15 11.59
CA PHE A 37 2.73 19.82 10.17
C PHE A 37 1.57 18.90 9.83
N SER A 38 1.13 18.04 10.76
CA SER A 38 0.03 17.10 10.55
C SER A 38 -1.24 17.77 10.01
N HIS A 39 -1.53 19.01 10.42
CA HIS A 39 -2.71 19.75 9.97
C HIS A 39 -2.68 20.11 8.48
N SER A 40 -1.48 20.22 7.90
CA SER A 40 -1.25 20.55 6.50
C SER A 40 -1.34 19.34 5.58
N PHE A 41 -1.37 18.11 6.10
CA PHE A 41 -1.53 16.89 5.30
C PHE A 41 -3.01 16.51 5.15
N VAL A 42 -3.37 16.02 3.97
CA VAL A 42 -4.66 15.34 3.76
C VAL A 42 -4.76 14.15 4.71
N GLY A 43 -5.91 13.99 5.36
CA GLY A 43 -6.13 12.96 6.39
C GLY A 43 -5.19 13.03 7.60
N ARG A 44 -4.42 14.13 7.75
CA ARG A 44 -3.31 14.28 8.71
C ARG A 44 -2.26 13.18 8.57
N ARG A 45 -2.09 12.66 7.35
CA ARG A 45 -1.20 11.54 7.04
C ARG A 45 0.20 12.02 6.71
N MET A 46 0.93 12.22 7.79
CA MET A 46 2.32 12.61 7.84
C MET A 46 3.25 11.59 7.14
N PRO A 47 4.50 11.98 6.83
CA PRO A 47 5.51 11.04 6.34
C PRO A 47 5.69 9.85 7.27
N LEU A 48 5.57 8.66 6.70
CA LEU A 48 5.73 7.36 7.32
C LEU A 48 6.90 6.65 6.67
N TRP A 49 7.86 6.20 7.46
CA TRP A 49 8.86 5.25 6.99
C TRP A 49 8.22 3.90 6.64
N CYS A 50 8.59 3.35 5.49
CA CYS A 50 8.14 2.05 5.03
C CYS A 50 9.25 1.02 5.10
N TRP A 51 10.41 1.33 4.53
CA TRP A 51 11.51 0.39 4.38
C TRP A 51 12.85 1.12 4.22
N SER A 52 13.95 0.43 4.48
CA SER A 52 15.30 0.95 4.24
C SER A 52 16.17 -0.08 3.55
N HIS A 53 16.91 0.40 2.55
CA HIS A 53 17.94 -0.35 1.84
C HIS A 53 19.21 -0.46 2.70
N SER A 54 20.01 -1.50 2.46
CA SER A 54 21.31 -1.70 3.12
C SER A 54 22.31 -0.57 2.84
N ASN A 55 22.16 0.14 1.72
CA ASN A 55 22.96 1.31 1.35
C ASN A 55 22.59 2.60 2.13
N GLY A 56 21.50 2.56 2.92
CA GLY A 56 21.01 3.68 3.70
C GLY A 56 19.83 4.45 3.09
N SER A 57 19.49 4.20 1.82
CA SER A 57 18.29 4.75 1.17
C SER A 57 17.03 4.32 1.93
N ALA A 58 16.05 5.22 2.03
CA ALA A 58 14.78 4.94 2.67
C ALA A 58 13.62 5.12 1.71
N LEU A 59 12.62 4.26 1.83
CA LEU A 59 11.32 4.40 1.21
C LEU A 59 10.35 4.97 2.23
N VAL A 60 9.70 6.07 1.87
CA VAL A 60 8.82 6.85 2.74
C VAL A 60 7.51 7.12 2.00
N ARG A 61 6.38 7.09 2.70
CA ARG A 61 5.06 7.45 2.17
C ARG A 61 4.52 8.68 2.87
N MET A 62 3.85 9.57 2.15
CA MET A 62 3.13 10.69 2.74
C MET A 62 1.90 11.06 1.91
N ALA A 63 0.91 11.68 2.56
CA ALA A 63 -0.21 12.27 1.86
C ALA A 63 0.17 13.61 1.19
N LEU A 64 -0.74 14.16 0.40
CA LEU A 64 -0.59 15.48 -0.18
C LEU A 64 -0.61 16.56 0.93
N ILE A 65 0.25 17.58 0.76
CA ILE A 65 0.21 18.78 1.60
C ILE A 65 -0.84 19.72 0.99
N LYS A 66 -2.00 19.85 1.64
CA LYS A 66 -3.13 20.66 1.15
C LYS A 66 -2.93 22.17 1.36
N ASP A 67 -2.02 22.55 2.25
CA ASP A 67 -1.68 23.96 2.47
C ASP A 67 -0.63 24.43 1.46
N VAL A 68 -1.11 25.07 0.38
CA VAL A 68 -0.26 25.54 -0.74
C VAL A 68 0.78 26.57 -0.28
N LEU A 69 0.46 27.40 0.73
CA LEU A 69 1.38 28.43 1.22
C LEU A 69 2.54 27.81 2.02
N GLN A 70 2.26 26.75 2.78
CA GLN A 70 3.26 26.07 3.60
C GLN A 70 3.92 24.88 2.88
N GLN A 71 3.39 24.44 1.74
CA GLN A 71 3.83 23.24 1.03
C GLN A 71 5.34 23.20 0.83
N ARG A 72 5.93 24.25 0.22
CA ARG A 72 7.38 24.30 -0.03
C ARG A 72 8.21 24.20 1.24
N LYS A 73 7.79 24.90 2.31
CA LYS A 73 8.49 24.91 3.60
C LYS A 73 8.45 23.53 4.27
N ILE A 74 7.28 22.91 4.28
CA ILE A 74 7.06 21.58 4.88
C ILE A 74 7.81 20.52 4.09
N ASP A 75 7.70 20.52 2.75
CA ASP A 75 8.44 19.61 1.88
C ASP A 75 9.95 19.73 2.10
N GLN A 76 10.50 20.95 2.11
CA GLN A 76 11.92 21.15 2.36
C GLN A 76 12.34 20.65 3.75
N ARG A 77 11.51 20.86 4.77
CA ARG A 77 11.80 20.37 6.14
C ARG A 77 11.82 18.84 6.20
N ILE A 78 10.89 18.18 5.52
CA ILE A 78 10.79 16.71 5.48
C ILE A 78 11.95 16.13 4.68
N CYS A 79 12.20 16.62 3.46
CA CYS A 79 13.31 16.15 2.63
C CYS A 79 14.65 16.33 3.35
N ASN A 80 14.89 17.48 3.98
CA ASN A 80 16.10 17.70 4.77
C ASN A 80 16.25 16.71 5.94
N ALA A 81 15.15 16.31 6.57
CA ALA A 81 15.18 15.33 7.64
C ALA A 81 15.45 13.91 7.13
N ILE A 82 14.90 13.54 5.97
CA ILE A 82 15.16 12.25 5.31
C ILE A 82 16.62 12.20 4.85
N THR A 83 17.13 13.25 4.19
CA THR A 83 18.56 13.41 3.84
C THR A 83 19.44 13.23 5.08
N LYS A 84 19.11 13.87 6.21
CA LYS A 84 19.86 13.69 7.48
C LYS A 84 19.82 12.27 8.04
N SER A 85 18.80 11.48 7.68
CA SER A 85 18.64 10.09 8.12
C SER A 85 19.47 9.12 7.27
N HIS A 86 19.90 9.53 6.07
CA HIS A 86 20.80 8.77 5.21
C HIS A 86 22.25 8.89 5.71
N PRO A 87 23.02 7.79 5.85
CA PRO A 87 24.41 7.83 6.33
C PRO A 87 25.31 8.77 5.53
N GLN A 88 25.15 8.78 4.21
CA GLN A 88 25.89 9.66 3.28
C GLN A 88 25.19 10.99 2.97
N ARG A 89 24.07 11.30 3.64
CA ARG A 89 23.25 12.50 3.37
C ARG A 89 22.85 12.65 1.90
N SER A 90 22.44 11.54 1.30
CA SER A 90 22.00 11.50 -0.09
C SER A 90 20.71 12.31 -0.29
N ASP A 91 20.50 12.76 -1.52
CA ASP A 91 19.31 13.50 -1.92
C ASP A 91 18.05 12.62 -1.86
N VAL A 92 16.90 13.29 -1.92
CA VAL A 92 15.59 12.66 -1.86
C VAL A 92 14.89 12.81 -3.21
N TYR A 93 14.49 11.67 -3.78
CA TYR A 93 13.62 11.64 -4.95
C TYR A 93 12.16 11.58 -4.49
N LYS A 94 11.33 12.51 -4.95
CA LYS A 94 9.91 12.56 -4.61
C LYS A 94 9.07 12.16 -5.82
N SER A 95 8.25 11.13 -5.66
CA SER A 95 7.37 10.60 -6.69
C SER A 95 5.92 10.95 -6.37
N ASP A 96 5.30 11.70 -7.28
CA ASP A 96 3.88 12.07 -7.23
C ASP A 96 3.06 11.02 -7.99
N LEU A 97 2.42 10.12 -7.23
CA LEU A 97 1.73 8.95 -7.78
C LEU A 97 0.44 9.34 -8.51
N ASP A 98 -0.25 10.38 -8.07
CA ASP A 98 -1.50 10.84 -8.70
C ASP A 98 -1.26 11.37 -10.13
N LYS A 99 -0.02 11.82 -10.42
CA LYS A 99 0.38 12.24 -11.77
C LYS A 99 0.93 11.12 -12.64
N THR A 100 1.31 10.00 -12.03
CA THR A 100 2.10 8.97 -12.71
C THR A 100 1.32 7.68 -12.94
N LEU A 101 0.30 7.41 -12.13
CA LEU A 101 -0.44 6.16 -12.11
C LEU A 101 -1.96 6.41 -12.24
N PRO A 102 -2.71 5.44 -12.76
CA PRO A 102 -4.17 5.54 -12.83
C PRO A 102 -4.76 5.60 -11.42
N ASN A 103 -5.78 6.44 -11.24
CA ASN A 103 -6.47 6.56 -9.96
C ASN A 103 -7.37 5.34 -9.68
N ILE A 104 -7.91 5.26 -8.46
CA ILE A 104 -8.69 4.10 -8.02
C ILE A 104 -9.96 3.86 -8.85
N GLN A 105 -10.58 4.91 -9.39
CA GLN A 105 -11.77 4.82 -10.23
C GLN A 105 -11.43 4.32 -11.64
N GLU A 106 -10.30 4.73 -12.20
CA GLU A 106 -9.79 4.20 -13.47
C GLU A 106 -9.49 2.70 -13.34
N VAL A 107 -8.83 2.29 -12.24
CA VAL A 107 -8.56 0.86 -11.95
C VAL A 107 -9.86 0.07 -11.79
N GLN A 108 -10.87 0.62 -11.11
CA GLN A 108 -12.20 -0.02 -10.99
C GLN A 108 -12.87 -0.17 -12.35
N ALA A 109 -12.86 0.87 -13.18
CA ALA A 109 -13.48 0.83 -14.51
C ALA A 109 -12.80 -0.21 -15.42
N ALA A 110 -11.46 -0.30 -15.38
CA ALA A 110 -10.70 -1.30 -16.12
C ALA A 110 -11.07 -2.73 -15.71
N PHE A 111 -11.17 -2.99 -14.40
CA PHE A 111 -11.56 -4.30 -13.89
C PHE A 111 -13.00 -4.68 -14.22
N VAL A 112 -13.95 -3.74 -14.18
CA VAL A 112 -15.34 -4.01 -14.58
C VAL A 112 -15.39 -4.46 -16.04
N LYS A 113 -14.65 -3.80 -16.94
CA LYS A 113 -14.54 -4.20 -18.35
C LYS A 113 -13.91 -5.58 -18.50
N LEU A 114 -12.80 -5.85 -17.80
CA LEU A 114 -12.15 -7.16 -17.83
C LEU A 114 -13.08 -8.27 -17.34
N LYS A 115 -13.77 -8.04 -16.22
CA LYS A 115 -14.73 -9.00 -15.67
C LYS A 115 -15.87 -9.28 -16.65
N GLN A 116 -16.40 -8.26 -17.32
CA GLN A 116 -17.43 -8.43 -18.35
C GLN A 116 -16.92 -9.28 -19.52
N LEU A 117 -15.70 -9.01 -19.98
CA LEU A 117 -15.06 -9.76 -21.05
C LEU A 117 -14.93 -11.26 -20.69
N CYS A 118 -14.50 -11.58 -19.47
CA CYS A 118 -14.34 -12.98 -19.03
C CYS A 118 -15.65 -13.75 -18.79
N VAL A 119 -16.79 -13.08 -18.63
CA VAL A 119 -18.09 -13.72 -18.36
C VAL A 119 -18.90 -13.94 -19.64
N ASN A 120 -18.63 -13.17 -20.70
CA ASN A 120 -19.28 -13.36 -21.98
C ASN A 120 -18.73 -14.64 -22.63
N GLU A 121 -19.59 -15.65 -22.87
CA GLU A 121 -19.18 -16.82 -23.64
C GLU A 121 -19.06 -16.44 -25.13
N PRO A 122 -17.86 -16.55 -25.73
CA PRO A 122 -17.71 -16.23 -27.14
C PRO A 122 -18.21 -17.44 -27.95
N PHE A 123 -19.43 -17.35 -28.48
CA PHE A 123 -19.95 -18.40 -29.37
C PHE A 123 -19.14 -18.45 -30.69
N GLU A 124 -18.57 -17.32 -31.15
CA GLU A 124 -17.80 -17.21 -32.42
C GLU A 124 -16.77 -16.02 -32.43
N GLU A 125 -16.07 -15.72 -31.33
CA GLU A 125 -15.12 -14.59 -31.32
C GLU A 125 -13.73 -15.00 -31.86
N THR A 126 -13.17 -14.22 -32.78
CA THR A 126 -11.81 -14.45 -33.29
C THR A 126 -10.76 -13.99 -32.27
N GLU A 127 -9.59 -14.62 -32.26
CA GLU A 127 -8.49 -14.28 -31.34
C GLU A 127 -8.09 -12.79 -31.42
N GLU A 128 -8.01 -12.21 -32.62
CA GLU A 128 -7.69 -10.80 -32.81
C GLU A 128 -8.72 -9.86 -32.16
N LYS A 129 -10.01 -10.21 -32.23
CA LYS A 129 -11.08 -9.43 -31.59
C LYS A 129 -10.99 -9.56 -30.08
N TRP A 130 -10.72 -10.76 -29.57
CA TRP A 130 -10.52 -10.99 -28.13
C TRP A 130 -9.34 -10.18 -27.59
N LEU A 131 -8.18 -10.20 -28.26
CA LEU A 131 -7.00 -9.45 -27.87
C LEU A 131 -7.25 -7.93 -27.89
N SER A 132 -7.96 -7.45 -28.92
CA SER A 132 -8.37 -6.04 -29.00
C SER A 132 -9.33 -5.66 -27.86
N SER A 133 -10.30 -6.53 -27.56
CA SER A 133 -11.24 -6.35 -26.44
C SER A 133 -10.50 -6.33 -25.10
N LEU A 134 -9.50 -7.21 -24.92
CA LEU A 134 -8.65 -7.27 -23.74
C LEU A 134 -7.82 -5.98 -23.58
N GLU A 135 -7.20 -5.49 -24.64
CA GLU A 135 -6.47 -4.21 -24.63
C GLU A 135 -7.39 -3.04 -24.24
N ASN A 136 -8.62 -3.02 -24.77
CA ASN A 136 -9.63 -1.99 -24.46
C ASN A 136 -10.09 -1.98 -22.99
N THR A 137 -9.81 -3.04 -22.21
CA THR A 137 -10.03 -3.04 -20.76
C THR A 137 -9.04 -2.14 -20.02
N ARG A 138 -7.83 -1.94 -20.58
CA ARG A 138 -6.67 -1.28 -19.94
C ARG A 138 -6.11 -1.96 -18.69
N TRP A 139 -6.62 -3.13 -18.29
CA TRP A 139 -6.15 -3.79 -17.08
C TRP A 139 -4.64 -4.10 -17.13
N LEU A 140 -4.19 -4.75 -18.20
CA LEU A 140 -2.77 -5.08 -18.39
C LEU A 140 -1.90 -3.83 -18.57
N GLU A 141 -2.45 -2.76 -19.16
CA GLU A 141 -1.77 -1.46 -19.25
C GLU A 141 -1.48 -0.90 -17.84
N TYR A 142 -2.46 -0.97 -16.94
CA TYR A 142 -2.32 -0.50 -15.57
C TYR A 142 -1.40 -1.39 -14.73
N VAL A 143 -1.50 -2.72 -14.85
CA VAL A 143 -0.53 -3.65 -14.23
C VAL A 143 0.90 -3.29 -14.66
N ARG A 144 1.12 -3.09 -15.98
CA ARG A 144 2.42 -2.65 -16.52
C ARG A 144 2.85 -1.29 -15.96
N ALA A 145 1.94 -0.32 -15.86
CA ALA A 145 2.27 1.02 -15.34
C ALA A 145 2.79 0.97 -13.90
N PHE A 146 2.12 0.21 -13.02
CA PHE A 146 2.57 0.03 -11.63
C PHE A 146 3.91 -0.71 -11.53
N LEU A 147 4.11 -1.76 -12.31
CA LEU A 147 5.38 -2.49 -12.35
C LEU A 147 6.53 -1.62 -12.85
N LYS A 148 6.31 -0.91 -13.97
CA LYS A 148 7.31 -0.01 -14.56
C LYS A 148 7.71 1.08 -13.58
N HIS A 149 6.75 1.77 -13.00
CA HIS A 149 7.01 2.85 -12.04
C HIS A 149 7.75 2.32 -10.80
N SER A 150 7.33 1.16 -10.28
CA SER A 150 8.02 0.53 -9.14
C SER A 150 9.47 0.17 -9.48
N ALA A 151 9.74 -0.36 -10.67
CA ALA A 151 11.10 -0.66 -11.14
C ALA A 151 11.98 0.61 -11.28
N GLU A 152 11.40 1.72 -11.74
CA GLU A 152 12.10 3.01 -11.77
C GLU A 152 12.48 3.48 -10.35
N LEU A 153 11.60 3.32 -9.37
CA LEU A 153 11.91 3.66 -7.98
C LEU A 153 12.93 2.71 -7.33
N VAL A 154 12.92 1.44 -7.72
CA VAL A 154 13.97 0.48 -7.36
C VAL A 154 15.32 0.97 -7.87
N TYR A 155 15.41 1.43 -9.12
CA TYR A 155 16.63 2.02 -9.66
C TYR A 155 17.09 3.26 -8.87
N MET A 156 16.16 4.11 -8.41
CA MET A 156 16.50 5.26 -7.57
C MET A 156 17.07 4.86 -6.20
N LEU A 157 16.48 3.84 -5.56
CA LEU A 157 16.91 3.35 -4.25
C LEU A 157 18.25 2.60 -4.32
N GLU A 158 18.37 1.67 -5.27
CA GLU A 158 19.50 0.73 -5.37
C GLU A 158 20.66 1.32 -6.15
N SER A 159 20.42 1.83 -7.37
CA SER A 159 21.50 2.28 -8.26
C SER A 159 21.89 3.74 -8.07
N LYS A 160 20.95 4.61 -7.70
CA LYS A 160 21.24 6.03 -7.42
C LYS A 160 21.48 6.33 -5.94
N HIS A 161 21.21 5.37 -5.05
CA HIS A 161 21.36 5.52 -3.60
C HIS A 161 20.58 6.74 -3.07
N LEU A 162 19.42 7.03 -3.65
CA LEU A 162 18.53 8.12 -3.22
C LEU A 162 17.45 7.56 -2.31
N SER A 163 17.07 8.32 -1.28
CA SER A 163 15.83 8.01 -0.57
C SER A 163 14.63 8.42 -1.43
N VAL A 164 13.55 7.63 -1.39
CA VAL A 164 12.34 7.85 -2.19
C VAL A 164 11.17 8.20 -1.29
N VAL A 165 10.45 9.28 -1.65
CA VAL A 165 9.18 9.67 -1.04
C VAL A 165 8.06 9.44 -2.03
N LEU A 166 7.13 8.54 -1.68
CA LEU A 166 5.87 8.34 -2.38
C LEU A 166 4.84 9.34 -1.85
N GLN A 167 4.33 10.20 -2.72
CA GLN A 167 3.23 11.10 -2.41
C GLN A 167 2.01 10.75 -3.25
N GLU A 168 0.86 10.71 -2.62
CA GLU A 168 -0.46 10.69 -3.26
C GLU A 168 -1.44 11.46 -2.39
N GLU A 169 -2.67 11.69 -2.84
CA GLU A 169 -3.68 12.50 -2.14
C GLU A 169 -3.88 12.07 -0.68
N GLU A 170 -4.38 10.85 -0.43
CA GLU A 170 -4.62 10.35 0.94
C GLU A 170 -3.43 9.58 1.55
N GLY A 171 -2.43 9.15 0.79
CA GLY A 171 -1.30 8.35 1.30
C GLY A 171 -1.70 6.95 1.78
N ARG A 172 -2.75 6.33 1.21
CA ARG A 172 -3.35 5.05 1.61
C ARG A 172 -3.82 4.14 0.49
N ASP A 173 -3.63 4.48 -0.78
CA ASP A 173 -4.10 3.69 -1.93
C ASP A 173 -2.93 3.26 -2.82
N LEU A 174 -2.60 4.03 -3.86
CA LEU A 174 -1.55 3.73 -4.83
C LEU A 174 -0.20 3.56 -4.13
N SER A 175 0.06 4.36 -3.10
CA SER A 175 1.28 4.26 -2.31
C SER A 175 1.40 2.92 -1.55
N CYS A 176 0.30 2.25 -1.20
CA CYS A 176 0.35 0.88 -0.65
C CYS A 176 0.90 -0.09 -1.70
N CYS A 177 0.35 -0.01 -2.92
CA CYS A 177 0.73 -0.87 -4.03
C CYS A 177 2.20 -0.66 -4.41
N VAL A 178 2.59 0.58 -4.70
CA VAL A 178 3.96 0.91 -5.12
C VAL A 178 4.97 0.58 -4.02
N ALA A 179 4.69 0.90 -2.75
CA ALA A 179 5.62 0.58 -1.67
C ALA A 179 5.79 -0.93 -1.47
N SER A 180 4.74 -1.71 -1.72
CA SER A 180 4.79 -3.16 -1.63
C SER A 180 5.57 -3.77 -2.79
N LEU A 181 5.33 -3.32 -4.04
CA LEU A 181 6.05 -3.80 -5.22
C LEU A 181 7.55 -3.50 -5.14
N VAL A 182 7.93 -2.28 -4.74
CA VAL A 182 9.34 -1.92 -4.53
C VAL A 182 10.01 -2.85 -3.51
N GLN A 183 9.31 -3.17 -2.41
CA GLN A 183 9.80 -4.07 -1.38
C GLN A 183 9.91 -5.52 -1.87
N VAL A 184 8.92 -6.03 -2.63
CA VAL A 184 8.98 -7.37 -3.25
C VAL A 184 10.16 -7.49 -4.24
N MET A 185 10.43 -6.42 -5.00
CA MET A 185 11.53 -6.39 -5.98
C MET A 185 12.92 -6.34 -5.31
N LEU A 186 13.06 -5.62 -4.18
CA LEU A 186 14.37 -5.39 -3.54
C LEU A 186 14.74 -6.39 -2.46
N ASP A 187 13.77 -6.91 -1.70
CA ASP A 187 14.04 -7.66 -0.48
C ASP A 187 13.52 -9.11 -0.59
N PRO A 188 14.41 -10.11 -0.68
CA PRO A 188 14.03 -11.53 -0.72
C PRO A 188 13.12 -11.97 0.43
N TYR A 189 13.20 -11.33 1.60
CA TYR A 189 12.32 -11.66 2.72
C TYR A 189 10.85 -11.56 2.30
N PHE A 190 10.46 -10.52 1.57
CA PHE A 190 9.06 -10.33 1.16
C PHE A 190 8.58 -11.27 0.06
N ARG A 191 9.44 -12.14 -0.46
CA ARG A 191 9.09 -13.23 -1.39
C ARG A 191 8.90 -14.58 -0.68
N THR A 192 9.11 -14.61 0.63
CA THR A 192 8.68 -15.71 1.51
C THR A 192 7.21 -15.55 1.90
N ILE A 193 6.51 -16.61 2.25
CA ILE A 193 5.11 -16.57 2.74
C ILE A 193 5.04 -15.66 3.96
N THR A 194 5.94 -15.84 4.93
CA THR A 194 5.97 -15.06 6.18
C THR A 194 6.26 -13.59 5.92
N GLY A 195 7.21 -13.30 5.03
CA GLY A 195 7.54 -11.93 4.67
C GLY A 195 6.42 -11.26 3.89
N PHE A 196 5.79 -11.93 2.93
CA PHE A 196 4.68 -11.37 2.17
C PHE A 196 3.47 -11.07 3.06
N GLN A 197 3.15 -11.94 4.02
CA GLN A 197 2.13 -11.66 5.06
C GLN A 197 2.50 -10.44 5.90
N SER A 198 3.76 -10.34 6.32
CA SER A 198 4.28 -9.19 7.06
C SER A 198 4.20 -7.89 6.25
N LEU A 199 4.47 -7.97 4.93
CA LEU A 199 4.38 -6.84 4.01
C LEU A 199 2.93 -6.35 3.89
N ILE A 200 1.99 -7.26 3.63
CA ILE A 200 0.55 -6.91 3.54
C ILE A 200 0.07 -6.32 4.86
N GLN A 201 0.47 -6.94 5.97
CA GLN A 201 0.11 -6.46 7.28
C GLN A 201 0.58 -5.01 7.50
N LYS A 202 1.84 -4.72 7.16
CA LYS A 202 2.43 -3.40 7.38
C LYS A 202 1.91 -2.36 6.38
N GLU A 203 2.02 -2.63 5.09
CA GLU A 203 1.82 -1.65 4.02
C GLU A 203 0.36 -1.46 3.61
N TRP A 204 -0.53 -2.41 3.95
CA TRP A 204 -1.94 -2.31 3.62
C TRP A 204 -2.78 -2.19 4.89
N VAL A 205 -2.70 -3.18 5.77
CA VAL A 205 -3.60 -3.25 6.95
C VAL A 205 -3.28 -2.16 7.97
N MET A 206 -2.02 -2.07 8.41
CA MET A 206 -1.60 -1.07 9.39
C MET A 206 -1.51 0.32 8.78
N ALA A 207 -1.02 0.44 7.54
CA ALA A 207 -1.00 1.72 6.83
C ALA A 207 -2.40 2.32 6.61
N GLY A 208 -3.47 1.54 6.76
CA GLY A 208 -4.86 2.01 6.76
C GLY A 208 -5.51 2.01 5.38
N TYR A 209 -5.11 1.09 4.49
CA TYR A 209 -5.83 0.83 3.25
C TYR A 209 -7.31 0.56 3.55
N GLN A 210 -8.19 1.16 2.74
CA GLN A 210 -9.62 1.19 3.01
C GLN A 210 -10.33 -0.11 2.58
N PHE A 211 -9.95 -1.28 3.12
CA PHE A 211 -10.47 -2.56 2.65
C PHE A 211 -12.01 -2.64 2.67
N LEU A 212 -12.67 -2.11 3.71
CA LEU A 212 -14.13 -2.13 3.80
C LEU A 212 -14.81 -1.39 2.64
N ASP A 213 -14.26 -0.23 2.25
CA ASP A 213 -14.78 0.60 1.17
C ASP A 213 -14.34 0.09 -0.21
N ARG A 214 -13.06 -0.28 -0.35
CA ARG A 214 -12.44 -0.71 -1.62
C ARG A 214 -12.94 -2.08 -2.07
N CYS A 215 -13.16 -3.01 -1.13
CA CYS A 215 -13.77 -4.30 -1.42
C CYS A 215 -15.31 -4.25 -1.37
N ASN A 216 -15.90 -3.09 -1.08
CA ASN A 216 -17.35 -2.84 -1.06
C ASN A 216 -18.14 -3.87 -0.22
N HIS A 217 -17.64 -4.26 0.97
CA HIS A 217 -18.28 -5.32 1.76
C HIS A 217 -19.70 -4.97 2.21
N LEU A 218 -19.99 -3.68 2.37
CA LEU A 218 -21.32 -3.18 2.74
C LEU A 218 -22.23 -2.93 1.53
N LYS A 219 -21.76 -3.13 0.29
CA LYS A 219 -22.47 -2.90 -0.98
C LYS A 219 -23.05 -1.47 -1.10
N ARG A 220 -22.29 -0.48 -0.64
CA ARG A 220 -22.69 0.93 -0.51
C ARG A 220 -21.58 1.92 -0.88
N SER A 221 -20.40 1.42 -1.25
CA SER A 221 -19.23 2.26 -1.49
C SER A 221 -19.15 2.69 -2.95
N GLU A 222 -19.11 4.00 -3.19
CA GLU A 222 -18.74 4.58 -4.49
C GLU A 222 -17.22 4.58 -4.72
N LYS A 223 -16.45 4.14 -3.72
CA LYS A 223 -14.99 4.06 -3.75
C LYS A 223 -14.50 2.61 -3.87
N GLU A 224 -15.31 1.72 -4.44
CA GLU A 224 -14.88 0.36 -4.78
C GLU A 224 -13.70 0.43 -5.76
N SER A 225 -12.67 -0.36 -5.50
CA SER A 225 -11.51 -0.47 -6.40
C SER A 225 -10.73 -1.75 -6.13
N PRO A 226 -10.34 -2.52 -7.16
CA PRO A 226 -9.61 -3.77 -7.03
C PRO A 226 -8.11 -3.51 -6.96
N LEU A 227 -7.68 -2.40 -6.34
CA LEU A 227 -6.26 -2.02 -6.30
C LEU A 227 -5.40 -3.07 -5.57
N PHE A 228 -5.95 -3.74 -4.54
CA PHE A 228 -5.27 -4.88 -3.92
C PHE A 228 -5.15 -6.07 -4.87
N LEU A 229 -6.16 -6.35 -5.71
CA LEU A 229 -6.05 -7.37 -6.76
C LEU A 229 -4.99 -6.98 -7.79
N LEU A 230 -4.94 -5.70 -8.21
CA LEU A 230 -3.90 -5.21 -9.12
C LEU A 230 -2.50 -5.43 -8.56
N PHE A 231 -2.31 -5.23 -7.25
CA PHE A 231 -1.06 -5.56 -6.56
C PHE A 231 -0.74 -7.06 -6.62
N LEU A 232 -1.73 -7.94 -6.40
CA LEU A 232 -1.53 -9.38 -6.47
C LEU A 232 -1.24 -9.84 -7.90
N ASP A 233 -1.91 -9.28 -8.91
CA ASP A 233 -1.62 -9.52 -10.33
C ASP A 233 -0.19 -9.07 -10.66
N ALA A 234 0.20 -7.85 -10.30
CA ALA A 234 1.57 -7.38 -10.49
C ALA A 234 2.61 -8.27 -9.77
N THR A 235 2.30 -8.81 -8.59
CA THR A 235 3.16 -9.78 -7.90
C THR A 235 3.22 -11.11 -8.66
N TRP A 236 2.09 -11.57 -9.21
CA TRP A 236 2.03 -12.77 -10.04
C TRP A 236 2.86 -12.60 -11.33
N GLN A 237 2.84 -11.42 -11.98
CA GLN A 237 3.72 -11.14 -13.13
C GLN A 237 5.21 -11.30 -12.78
N LEU A 238 5.62 -10.92 -11.56
CA LEU A 238 6.99 -11.11 -11.08
C LEU A 238 7.28 -12.57 -10.75
N LEU A 239 6.31 -13.30 -10.18
CA LEU A 239 6.40 -14.72 -9.90
C LEU A 239 6.59 -15.53 -11.19
N GLU A 240 5.78 -15.27 -12.22
CA GLU A 240 5.88 -15.94 -13.53
C GLU A 240 7.23 -15.70 -14.20
N GLN A 241 7.77 -14.48 -14.11
CA GLN A 241 9.09 -14.16 -14.67
C GLN A 241 10.25 -14.76 -13.87
N TYR A 242 10.07 -14.95 -12.56
CA TYR A 242 11.13 -15.44 -11.66
C TYR A 242 10.62 -16.52 -10.69
N PRO A 243 10.17 -17.70 -11.16
CA PRO A 243 9.49 -18.67 -10.30
C PRO A 243 10.33 -19.17 -9.12
N ALA A 244 11.63 -19.36 -9.34
CA ALA A 244 12.58 -19.82 -8.30
C ALA A 244 12.85 -18.77 -7.20
N ALA A 245 12.37 -17.53 -7.38
CA ALA A 245 12.64 -16.43 -6.48
C ALA A 245 11.54 -16.22 -5.44
N PHE A 246 10.42 -16.95 -5.55
CA PHE A 246 9.25 -16.87 -4.68
C PHE A 246 9.03 -18.21 -3.97
N GLU A 247 8.70 -18.16 -2.67
CA GLU A 247 8.33 -19.35 -1.89
C GLU A 247 6.89 -19.78 -2.16
N PHE A 248 6.02 -18.83 -2.53
CA PHE A 248 4.60 -19.06 -2.74
C PHE A 248 4.24 -19.16 -4.23
N SER A 249 3.07 -19.75 -4.51
CA SER A 249 2.54 -19.97 -5.86
C SER A 249 1.42 -18.99 -6.24
N GLU A 250 0.96 -19.05 -7.49
CA GLU A 250 -0.27 -18.39 -7.93
C GLU A 250 -1.48 -18.76 -7.03
N THR A 251 -1.60 -20.03 -6.65
CA THR A 251 -2.68 -20.53 -5.77
C THR A 251 -2.72 -19.78 -4.45
N TYR A 252 -1.54 -19.48 -3.87
CA TYR A 252 -1.47 -18.69 -2.64
C TYR A 252 -2.02 -17.26 -2.84
N LEU A 253 -1.68 -16.61 -3.95
CA LEU A 253 -2.18 -15.27 -4.29
C LEU A 253 -3.71 -15.26 -4.51
N ALA A 254 -4.23 -16.29 -5.19
CA ALA A 254 -5.68 -16.45 -5.40
C ALA A 254 -6.44 -16.64 -4.07
N VAL A 255 -5.96 -17.53 -3.20
CA VAL A 255 -6.56 -17.77 -1.87
C VAL A 255 -6.50 -16.51 -0.99
N LEU A 256 -5.40 -15.76 -1.08
CA LEU A 256 -5.27 -14.49 -0.39
C LEU A 256 -6.30 -13.46 -0.90
N TYR A 257 -6.49 -13.37 -2.21
CA TYR A 257 -7.53 -12.50 -2.78
C TYR A 257 -8.94 -12.91 -2.32
N ASP A 258 -9.27 -14.20 -2.35
CA ASP A 258 -10.56 -14.70 -1.87
C ASP A 258 -10.79 -14.36 -0.40
N SER A 259 -9.73 -14.41 0.42
CA SER A 259 -9.81 -14.02 1.83
C SER A 259 -10.15 -12.54 2.07
N THR A 260 -9.96 -11.67 1.07
CA THR A 260 -10.42 -10.27 1.13
C THR A 260 -11.93 -10.13 0.88
N ARG A 261 -12.54 -11.12 0.23
CA ARG A 261 -13.98 -11.16 -0.11
C ARG A 261 -14.78 -11.90 0.96
N ILE A 262 -14.17 -12.90 1.61
CA ILE A 262 -14.81 -13.72 2.62
C ILE A 262 -14.57 -13.10 4.01
N SER A 263 -15.64 -12.81 4.75
CA SER A 263 -15.58 -12.23 6.10
C SER A 263 -15.15 -13.22 7.21
N LEU A 264 -14.49 -14.31 6.83
CA LEU A 264 -14.02 -15.36 7.74
C LEU A 264 -12.89 -14.83 8.65
N PHE A 265 -12.04 -13.95 8.11
CA PHE A 265 -10.92 -13.37 8.83
C PHE A 265 -11.12 -11.87 9.06
N GLY A 266 -10.76 -11.41 10.26
CA GLY A 266 -10.85 -9.99 10.61
C GLY A 266 -9.89 -9.09 9.83
N THR A 267 -8.87 -9.66 9.17
CA THR A 267 -7.73 -8.96 8.59
C THR A 267 -8.14 -7.87 7.60
N PHE A 268 -9.12 -8.12 6.73
CA PHE A 268 -9.49 -7.21 5.65
C PHE A 268 -10.84 -6.50 5.86
N LEU A 269 -11.35 -6.42 7.09
CA LEU A 269 -12.73 -5.94 7.35
C LEU A 269 -12.90 -4.44 7.61
N PHE A 270 -11.81 -3.68 7.71
CA PHE A 270 -11.86 -2.30 8.23
C PHE A 270 -11.01 -1.34 7.39
N ASN A 271 -11.34 -0.05 7.45
CA ASN A 271 -10.63 1.00 6.72
C ASN A 271 -9.43 1.59 7.47
N SER A 272 -9.24 1.24 8.74
CA SER A 272 -8.06 1.67 9.52
C SER A 272 -7.82 0.83 10.77
N PRO A 273 -6.61 0.89 11.35
CA PRO A 273 -6.34 0.30 12.67
C PRO A 273 -7.29 0.80 13.76
N HIS A 274 -7.64 2.09 13.75
CA HIS A 274 -8.60 2.68 14.70
C HIS A 274 -9.96 2.00 14.64
N GLN A 275 -10.53 1.81 13.43
CA GLN A 275 -11.82 1.14 13.27
C GLN A 275 -11.78 -0.30 13.82
N ARG A 276 -10.67 -1.01 13.58
CA ARG A 276 -10.45 -2.36 14.10
C ARG A 276 -10.42 -2.39 15.63
N VAL A 277 -9.72 -1.46 16.27
CA VAL A 277 -9.66 -1.35 17.73
C VAL A 277 -11.04 -1.01 18.30
N LYS A 278 -11.72 -0.01 17.75
CA LYS A 278 -13.06 0.41 18.19
C LYS A 278 -14.05 -0.76 18.16
N GLN A 279 -14.13 -1.49 17.05
CA GLN A 279 -15.04 -2.63 16.92
C GLN A 279 -14.68 -3.80 17.84
N SER A 280 -13.38 -4.00 18.12
CA SER A 280 -12.92 -5.03 19.05
C SER A 280 -13.32 -4.71 20.49
N THR A 281 -13.28 -3.43 20.88
CA THR A 281 -13.70 -2.95 22.21
C THR A 281 -15.22 -3.07 22.36
N ASP A 282 -15.99 -2.69 21.35
CA ASP A 282 -17.46 -2.82 21.37
C ASP A 282 -17.90 -4.29 21.48
N LYS A 283 -17.19 -5.22 20.83
CA LYS A 283 -17.44 -6.67 20.96
C LYS A 283 -17.00 -7.27 22.30
N LYS A 284 -16.06 -6.65 23.03
CA LYS A 284 -15.73 -7.09 24.41
C LYS A 284 -16.87 -6.84 25.39
N LEU A 285 -17.80 -5.91 25.11
CA LEU A 285 -19.05 -5.76 25.87
C LEU A 285 -20.08 -6.87 25.58
N TYR A 286 -19.98 -7.56 24.43
CA TYR A 286 -20.89 -8.63 24.04
C TYR A 286 -20.08 -9.91 23.76
N LYS A 287 -19.79 -10.67 24.84
CA LYS A 287 -19.12 -11.98 24.74
C LYS A 287 -19.92 -12.95 23.87
N THR A 288 -19.51 -13.11 22.61
CA THR A 288 -19.67 -14.36 21.86
C THR A 288 -18.33 -14.72 21.23
N ARG A 289 -17.81 -15.88 21.67
CA ARG A 289 -16.53 -16.47 21.23
C ARG A 289 -16.59 -16.79 19.74
N LEU A 290 -15.97 -15.98 18.88
CA LEU A 290 -15.64 -16.36 17.50
C LEU A 290 -14.47 -15.56 16.88
N PHE A 291 -14.01 -14.47 17.49
CA PHE A 291 -12.95 -13.63 16.93
C PHE A 291 -11.87 -13.31 17.96
N SER A 292 -10.80 -14.09 17.96
CA SER A 292 -9.53 -13.74 18.59
C SER A 292 -8.81 -12.71 17.71
N PHE A 293 -8.95 -11.42 18.03
CA PHE A 293 -8.32 -10.31 17.30
C PHE A 293 -6.84 -10.09 17.67
N THR A 294 -6.24 -10.93 18.51
CA THR A 294 -4.88 -10.74 19.04
C THR A 294 -3.77 -11.07 18.03
N SER A 295 -4.08 -11.74 16.92
CA SER A 295 -3.16 -12.03 15.83
C SER A 295 -3.93 -12.01 14.51
N LEU A 296 -3.41 -11.32 13.50
CA LEU A 296 -4.05 -11.32 12.18
C LEU A 296 -3.93 -12.72 11.59
N LYS A 297 -5.08 -13.25 11.19
CA LYS A 297 -5.17 -14.57 10.58
C LYS A 297 -5.15 -14.35 9.08
N PHE A 298 -4.03 -14.67 8.45
CA PHE A 298 -3.99 -14.92 7.03
C PHE A 298 -4.47 -16.35 6.79
N PRO A 299 -5.02 -16.67 5.62
CA PRO A 299 -5.23 -18.07 5.25
C PRO A 299 -3.90 -18.81 5.42
N VAL A 300 -3.86 -19.76 6.35
CA VAL A 300 -2.67 -20.60 6.58
C VAL A 300 -2.63 -21.58 5.43
N THR A 301 -1.50 -21.56 4.72
CA THR A 301 -1.02 -22.47 3.67
C THR A 301 -2.00 -23.53 3.19
N ILE A 302 -2.57 -23.33 1.99
CA ILE A 302 -2.82 -24.44 1.08
C ILE A 302 -1.48 -24.64 0.36
N HIS A 303 -0.76 -25.70 0.73
CA HIS A 303 0.42 -26.17 -0.01
C HIS A 303 0.00 -26.84 -1.31
#